data_AF-A0A969D0G8-F1
#
_entry.id   AF-A0A969D0G8-F1
#
_cell.length_a   1.000
_cell.length_b   1.000
_cell.length_c   1.000
_cell.angle_alpha   90.00
_cell.angle_beta   90.00
_cell.angle_gamma   90.00
#
_symmetry.space_group_name_H-M   'P 1'
#
loop_
_entity.id
_entity.type
_entity.pdbx_description
1 polymer ?
#
loop_
_entity_poly.entity_id
_entity_poly.type
_entity_poly.pdbx_seq_one_letter_code
_entity_poly.pdbx_strand_id
1 'polypeptide(L)'
;MVEFAQLENMRLGVDYKAPVQLRGFTLTLRPLSVAETIQICSEVNQEWLKLPEFARTGIMQNTLMAQKTLVKASTPSPDIYSPQITEMVLQNMTPDEIIFLYNEYRIICERVNPSLEELPRDKLDELVEEIKKNKFTRDRLIFFAIGESCPPFIKQS
;
A
#
# COMPACT_ATOMS: atom_id res chain seq x y z
N MET A 1 18.37 8.47 16.30
CA MET A 1 17.22 9.32 15.99
C MET A 1 16.90 9.09 14.52
N VAL A 2 15.70 8.62 14.19
CA VAL A 2 15.24 8.55 12.80
C VAL A 2 14.60 9.91 12.53
N GLU A 3 15.22 10.71 11.67
CA GLU A 3 14.72 12.04 11.32
C GLU A 3 13.35 11.92 10.63
N PHE A 4 12.44 12.86 10.87
CA PHE A 4 11.08 12.85 10.29
C PHE A 4 11.08 12.65 8.77
N ALA A 5 12.06 13.24 8.07
CA ALA A 5 12.28 13.07 6.63
C ALA A 5 12.55 11.61 6.24
N GLN A 6 13.25 10.85 7.09
CA GLN A 6 13.54 9.43 6.85
C GLN A 6 12.26 8.59 6.99
N LEU A 7 11.40 8.88 7.97
CA LEU A 7 10.08 8.23 8.09
C LEU A 7 9.17 8.57 6.90
N GLU A 8 9.18 9.81 6.42
CA GLU A 8 8.40 10.22 5.25
C GLU A 8 8.90 9.53 3.97
N ASN A 9 10.22 9.42 3.77
CA ASN A 9 10.81 8.67 2.66
C ASN A 9 10.49 7.17 2.72
N MET A 10 10.47 6.57 3.91
CA MET A 10 10.05 5.18 4.10
C MET A 10 8.57 5.00 3.75
N ARG A 11 7.70 5.94 4.16
CA ARG A 11 6.26 5.94 3.85
C ARG A 11 5.95 6.14 2.37
N LEU A 12 6.79 6.91 1.67
CA LEU A 12 6.68 7.11 0.23
C LEU A 12 7.30 5.95 -0.58
N GLY A 13 7.88 4.95 0.10
CA GLY A 13 8.55 3.82 -0.55
C GLY A 13 9.81 4.22 -1.31
N VAL A 14 10.38 5.39 -1.01
CA VAL A 14 11.61 5.92 -1.63
C VAL A 14 12.81 5.16 -1.08
N ASP A 15 12.87 4.96 0.24
CA ASP A 15 14.02 4.36 0.92
C ASP A 15 13.75 2.99 1.56
N TYR A 16 12.47 2.60 1.73
CA TYR A 16 12.12 1.32 2.35
C TYR A 16 11.74 0.26 1.33
N LYS A 17 12.59 -0.76 1.21
CA LYS A 17 12.40 -1.94 0.37
C LYS A 17 12.53 -3.17 1.28
N ALA A 18 11.51 -4.02 1.31
CA ALA A 18 11.47 -5.20 2.14
C ALA A 18 11.45 -6.47 1.27
N PRO A 19 12.34 -7.44 1.54
CA PRO A 19 12.32 -8.71 0.84
C PRO A 19 11.20 -9.61 1.39
N VAL A 20 10.39 -10.17 0.49
CA VAL A 20 9.38 -11.19 0.77
C VAL A 20 9.79 -12.47 0.07
N GLN A 21 9.82 -13.59 0.79
CA GLN A 21 10.17 -14.89 0.23
C GLN A 21 8.92 -15.71 -0.08
N LEU A 22 8.85 -16.25 -1.30
CA LEU A 22 7.82 -17.19 -1.71
C LEU A 22 8.45 -18.33 -2.53
N ARG A 23 8.28 -19.58 -2.07
CA ARG A 23 8.72 -20.81 -2.78
C ARG A 23 10.17 -20.76 -3.32
N GLY A 24 11.09 -20.15 -2.55
CA GLY A 24 12.50 -20.05 -2.91
C GLY A 24 12.88 -18.86 -3.78
N PHE A 25 11.92 -17.99 -4.13
CA PHE A 25 12.18 -16.70 -4.78
C PHE A 25 12.08 -15.56 -3.76
N THR A 26 12.95 -14.57 -3.89
CA THR A 26 12.90 -13.34 -3.07
C THR A 26 12.41 -12.20 -3.94
N LEU A 27 11.30 -11.59 -3.52
CA LEU A 27 10.68 -10.43 -4.14
C LEU A 27 10.97 -9.21 -3.28
N THR A 28 11.22 -8.07 -3.91
CA THR A 28 11.43 -6.82 -3.17
C THR A 28 10.18 -5.98 -3.32
N LEU A 29 9.53 -5.67 -2.20
CA LEU A 29 8.35 -4.82 -2.16
C LEU A 29 8.66 -3.50 -1.46
N ARG A 30 8.05 -2.42 -1.94
CA ARG A 30 8.05 -1.13 -1.26
C ARG A 30 6.63 -0.73 -0.85
N PRO A 31 6.47 0.01 0.26
CA PRO A 31 5.23 0.70 0.56
C PRO A 31 4.83 1.61 -0.61
N LEU A 32 3.54 1.65 -0.91
CA LEU A 32 2.99 2.55 -1.92
C LEU A 32 2.62 3.89 -1.31
N SER A 33 2.82 4.96 -2.08
CA SER A 33 2.31 6.27 -1.71
C SER A 33 0.77 6.30 -1.79
N VAL A 34 0.17 7.35 -1.20
CA VAL A 34 -1.29 7.56 -1.27
C VAL A 34 -1.77 7.74 -2.69
N ALA A 35 -1.04 8.52 -3.50
CA ALA A 35 -1.40 8.75 -4.89
C ALA A 35 -1.46 7.43 -5.67
N GLU A 36 -0.49 6.54 -5.43
CA GLU A 36 -0.47 5.21 -6.05
C GLU A 36 -1.61 4.32 -5.54
N THR A 37 -1.90 4.35 -4.23
CA THR A 37 -3.01 3.59 -3.65
C THR A 37 -4.37 4.06 -4.20
N ILE A 38 -4.58 5.37 -4.31
CA ILE A 38 -5.81 5.94 -4.91
C ILE A 38 -5.92 5.55 -6.38
N GLN A 39 -4.81 5.62 -7.12
CA GLN A 39 -4.76 5.18 -8.52
C GLN A 39 -5.19 3.71 -8.64
N ILE A 40 -4.64 2.83 -7.80
CA ILE A 40 -5.01 1.41 -7.77
C ILE A 40 -6.49 1.22 -7.43
N CYS A 41 -7.03 1.87 -6.40
CA CYS A 41 -8.46 1.80 -6.09
C CYS A 41 -9.32 2.22 -7.30
N SER A 42 -8.91 3.25 -8.04
CA SER A 42 -9.61 3.69 -9.25
C SER A 42 -9.56 2.64 -10.36
N GLU A 43 -8.37 2.09 -10.65
CA GLU A 43 -8.16 1.06 -11.67
C GLU A 43 -8.96 -0.21 -11.35
N VAL A 44 -8.88 -0.69 -10.10
CA VAL A 44 -9.62 -1.87 -9.62
C VAL A 44 -11.13 -1.66 -9.75
N ASN A 45 -11.64 -0.48 -9.38
CA ASN A 45 -13.07 -0.18 -9.53
C ASN A 45 -13.50 -0.18 -11.00
N GLN A 46 -12.69 0.37 -11.90
CA GLN A 46 -12.98 0.34 -13.34
C GLN A 46 -12.98 -1.08 -13.90
N GLU A 47 -12.04 -1.93 -13.49
CA GLU A 47 -11.99 -3.34 -13.90
C GLU A 47 -13.15 -4.14 -13.32
N TRP A 48 -13.47 -3.93 -12.04
CA TRP A 48 -14.57 -4.60 -11.36
C TRP A 48 -15.93 -4.26 -12.00
N LEU A 49 -16.14 -3.00 -12.43
CA LEU A 49 -17.34 -2.57 -13.15
C LEU A 49 -17.43 -3.16 -14.57
N LYS A 50 -16.33 -3.57 -15.19
CA LYS A 50 -16.35 -4.25 -16.50
C LYS A 50 -16.75 -5.73 -16.39
N LEU A 51 -16.63 -6.32 -15.20
CA LEU A 51 -17.05 -7.70 -14.98
C LEU A 51 -18.57 -7.84 -15.06
N PRO A 52 -19.08 -9.01 -15.53
CA PRO A 52 -20.51 -9.30 -15.49
C PRO A 52 -20.99 -9.39 -14.03
N GLU A 53 -22.25 -9.05 -13.79
CA GLU A 53 -22.80 -8.88 -12.43
C GLU A 53 -22.61 -10.12 -11.53
N PHE A 54 -22.77 -11.33 -12.10
CA PHE A 54 -22.56 -12.59 -11.37
C PHE A 54 -21.11 -12.80 -10.89
N ALA A 55 -20.13 -12.13 -11.51
CA ALA A 55 -18.72 -12.23 -11.15
C ALA A 55 -18.26 -11.12 -10.19
N ARG A 56 -19.11 -10.12 -9.90
CA ARG A 56 -18.83 -8.98 -9.03
C ARG A 56 -18.94 -9.34 -7.55
N THR A 57 -18.08 -10.25 -7.11
CA THR A 57 -17.99 -10.65 -5.70
C THR A 57 -16.95 -9.81 -4.96
N GLY A 58 -17.11 -9.65 -3.64
CA GLY A 58 -16.10 -8.99 -2.80
C GLY A 58 -14.75 -9.71 -2.82
N ILE A 59 -14.77 -11.04 -2.94
CA ILE A 59 -13.55 -11.86 -3.07
C ILE A 59 -12.79 -11.49 -4.34
N MET A 60 -13.49 -11.33 -5.47
CA MET A 60 -12.88 -10.91 -6.73
C MET A 60 -12.29 -9.51 -6.63
N GLN A 61 -13.02 -8.56 -6.02
CA GLN A 61 -12.52 -7.20 -5.81
C GLN A 61 -11.25 -7.18 -4.95
N ASN A 62 -11.22 -7.96 -3.86
CA ASN A 62 -10.05 -8.09 -3.00
C ASN A 62 -8.87 -8.73 -3.73
N THR A 63 -9.13 -9.72 -4.59
CA THR A 63 -8.09 -10.37 -5.39
C THR A 63 -7.50 -9.41 -6.41
N LEU A 64 -8.34 -8.66 -7.13
CA LEU A 64 -7.90 -7.62 -8.07
C LEU A 64 -7.08 -6.52 -7.38
N MET A 65 -7.53 -6.09 -6.21
CA MET A 65 -6.80 -5.15 -5.36
C MET A 65 -5.41 -5.67 -5.01
N ALA A 66 -5.34 -6.88 -4.45
CA ALA A 66 -4.08 -7.52 -4.08
C ALA A 66 -3.13 -7.63 -5.28
N GLN A 67 -3.64 -8.04 -6.44
CA GLN A 67 -2.84 -8.17 -7.67
C GLN A 67 -2.24 -6.83 -8.11
N LYS A 68 -3.08 -5.80 -8.28
CA LYS A 68 -2.63 -4.47 -8.72
C LYS A 68 -1.65 -3.84 -7.73
N THR A 69 -1.93 -3.99 -6.43
CA THR A 69 -1.02 -3.52 -5.37
C THR A 69 0.33 -4.22 -5.43
N LEU A 70 0.37 -5.55 -5.54
CA LEU A 70 1.63 -6.30 -5.58
C LEU A 70 2.47 -5.96 -6.82
N VAL A 71 1.86 -5.80 -7.99
CA VAL A 71 2.55 -5.36 -9.22
C VAL A 71 3.20 -3.99 -8.99
N LYS A 72 2.42 -3.01 -8.52
CA LYS A 72 2.93 -1.66 -8.29
C LYS A 72 3.99 -1.61 -7.19
N ALA A 73 3.80 -2.35 -6.11
CA ALA A 73 4.72 -2.41 -4.96
C ALA A 73 6.04 -3.11 -5.30
N SER A 74 6.03 -4.02 -6.29
CA SER A 74 7.24 -4.66 -6.81
C SER A 74 7.99 -3.83 -7.86
N THR A 75 7.38 -2.75 -8.35
CA THR A 75 7.99 -1.90 -9.38
C THR A 75 9.07 -1.03 -8.72
N PRO A 76 10.36 -1.17 -9.11
CA PRO A 76 11.43 -0.40 -8.52
C PRO A 76 11.27 1.09 -8.86
N SER A 77 11.50 1.94 -7.85
CA SER A 77 12.09 3.28 -8.05
C SER A 77 13.38 3.12 -8.89
N PRO A 78 13.88 4.08 -9.68
CA PRO A 78 14.62 3.90 -10.96
C PRO A 78 15.96 3.14 -10.95
N ASP A 79 16.25 2.33 -9.93
CA ASP A 79 17.30 1.31 -9.90
C ASP A 79 16.87 0.08 -10.71
N ILE A 80 17.42 -0.02 -11.92
CA ILE A 80 16.93 -0.80 -13.08
C ILE A 80 16.99 -2.34 -12.97
N TYR A 81 17.46 -2.95 -11.87
CA TYR A 81 17.86 -4.37 -11.89
C TYR A 81 17.12 -5.31 -10.93
N SER A 82 16.07 -4.86 -10.23
CA SER A 82 15.30 -5.76 -9.34
C SER A 82 14.25 -6.56 -10.11
N PRO A 83 14.09 -7.87 -9.87
CA PRO A 83 13.02 -8.67 -10.46
C PRO A 83 11.65 -8.12 -10.04
N GLN A 84 10.78 -7.88 -11.03
CA GLN A 84 9.45 -7.31 -10.84
C GLN A 84 8.39 -8.41 -10.87
N ILE A 85 7.35 -8.25 -10.06
CA ILE A 85 6.14 -9.06 -10.18
C ILE A 85 5.32 -8.49 -11.32
N THR A 86 5.19 -9.25 -12.40
CA THR A 86 4.29 -8.91 -13.51
C THR A 86 2.90 -9.50 -13.27
N GLU A 87 1.88 -8.94 -13.91
CA GLU A 87 0.51 -9.51 -13.87
C GLU A 87 0.51 -10.98 -14.34
N MET A 88 1.33 -11.31 -15.34
CA MET A 88 1.48 -12.68 -15.84
C MET A 88 2.01 -13.65 -14.78
N VAL A 89 2.95 -13.20 -13.92
CA VAL A 89 3.44 -14.03 -12.81
C VAL A 89 2.32 -14.28 -11.80
N LEU A 90 1.56 -13.24 -11.43
CA LEU A 90 0.44 -13.38 -10.48
C LEU A 90 -0.70 -14.23 -11.04
N GLN A 91 -0.97 -14.19 -12.34
CA GLN A 91 -1.99 -15.04 -12.97
C GLN A 91 -1.63 -16.54 -12.94
N ASN A 92 -0.34 -16.87 -12.80
CA ASN A 92 0.12 -18.26 -12.62
C ASN A 92 0.18 -18.69 -11.15
N MET A 93 -0.09 -17.78 -10.20
CA MET A 93 -0.16 -18.08 -8.78
C MET A 93 -1.57 -18.50 -8.38
N THR A 94 -1.66 -19.33 -7.34
CA THR A 94 -2.95 -19.64 -6.72
C THR A 94 -3.48 -18.42 -5.94
N PRO A 95 -4.81 -18.26 -5.78
CA PRO A 95 -5.37 -17.16 -4.99
C PRO A 95 -4.79 -17.06 -3.58
N ASP A 96 -4.54 -18.20 -2.93
CA ASP A 96 -3.95 -18.26 -1.58
C ASP A 96 -2.53 -17.69 -1.54
N GLU A 97 -1.72 -17.92 -2.57
CA GLU A 97 -0.37 -17.34 -2.68
C GLU A 97 -0.41 -15.83 -2.86
N ILE A 98 -1.35 -15.33 -3.66
CA ILE A 98 -1.55 -13.88 -3.88
C ILE A 98 -1.96 -13.22 -2.56
N ILE A 99 -2.90 -13.83 -1.84
CA ILE A 99 -3.36 -13.33 -0.53
C ILE A 99 -2.23 -13.38 0.49
N PHE A 100 -1.44 -14.46 0.52
CA PHE A 100 -0.26 -14.55 1.38
C PHE A 100 0.74 -13.41 1.11
N LEU A 101 1.13 -13.20 -0.15
CA LEU A 101 2.03 -12.11 -0.53
C LEU A 101 1.47 -10.74 -0.15
N TYR A 102 0.17 -10.53 -0.34
CA TYR A 102 -0.49 -9.29 0.01
C TYR A 102 -0.53 -9.07 1.53
N ASN A 103 -0.70 -10.12 2.32
CA ASN A 103 -0.63 -10.01 3.79
C ASN A 103 0.80 -9.69 4.27
N GLU A 104 1.83 -10.30 3.68
CA GLU A 104 3.23 -9.94 3.96
C GLU A 104 3.49 -8.46 3.62
N TYR A 105 2.97 -7.99 2.48
CA TYR A 105 3.00 -6.58 2.11
C TYR A 105 2.31 -5.68 3.14
N ARG A 106 1.13 -6.06 3.66
CA ARG A 106 0.43 -5.29 4.70
C ARG A 106 1.27 -5.17 5.98
N ILE A 107 1.88 -6.27 6.43
CA ILE A 107 2.77 -6.27 7.61
C ILE A 107 3.95 -5.33 7.39
N ILE A 108 4.53 -5.30 6.18
CA ILE A 108 5.59 -4.36 5.80
C ILE A 108 5.10 -2.90 5.93
N CYS A 109 3.90 -2.60 5.43
CA CYS A 109 3.29 -1.29 5.52
C CYS A 109 2.98 -0.85 6.96
N GLU A 110 2.48 -1.76 7.79
CA GLU A 110 2.21 -1.50 9.22
C GLU A 110 3.49 -1.13 9.97
N ARG A 111 4.63 -1.77 9.65
CA ARG A 111 5.92 -1.44 10.28
C ARG A 111 6.42 -0.02 9.97
N VAL A 112 6.15 0.49 8.77
CA VAL A 112 6.57 1.85 8.36
C VAL A 112 5.53 2.91 8.67
N ASN A 113 4.30 2.50 8.93
CA ASN A 113 3.21 3.37 9.30
C ASN A 113 2.40 2.78 10.46
N PRO A 114 2.99 2.72 11.68
CA PRO A 114 2.28 2.24 12.85
C PRO A 114 1.08 3.17 13.13
N SER A 115 0.01 2.56 13.63
CA SER A 115 -1.19 3.30 14.05
C SER A 115 -0.81 4.37 15.07
N LEU A 116 -1.41 5.55 14.99
CA LEU A 116 -1.15 6.64 15.95
C LEU A 116 -1.35 6.20 17.41
N GLU A 117 -2.27 5.26 17.63
CA GLU A 117 -2.62 4.70 18.94
C GLU A 117 -1.51 3.82 19.54
N GLU A 118 -0.61 3.32 18.69
CA GLU A 118 0.53 2.48 19.10
C GLU A 118 1.81 3.29 19.34
N LEU A 119 1.80 4.59 19.02
CA LEU A 119 2.92 5.48 19.27
C LEU A 119 2.97 5.87 20.77
N PRO A 120 4.17 5.85 21.38
CA PRO A 120 4.36 6.45 22.70
C PRO A 120 3.89 7.90 22.70
N ARG A 121 3.20 8.32 23.77
CA ARG A 121 2.62 9.68 23.89
C ARG A 121 3.64 10.78 23.62
N ASP A 122 4.87 10.59 24.09
CA ASP A 122 5.97 11.55 23.92
C ASP A 122 6.26 11.82 22.43
N LYS A 123 6.22 10.78 21.58
CA LYS A 123 6.41 10.91 20.13
C LYS A 123 5.19 11.48 19.41
N LEU A 124 3.99 11.18 19.93
CA LEU A 124 2.75 11.72 19.39
C LEU A 124 2.68 13.24 19.60
N ASP A 125 3.08 13.71 20.78
CA ASP A 125 3.10 15.14 21.11
C ASP A 125 4.12 15.90 20.25
N GLU A 126 5.31 15.33 20.02
CA GLU A 126 6.31 15.86 19.08
C GLU A 126 5.75 16.01 17.65
N LEU A 127 5.11 14.95 17.14
CA LEU A 127 4.45 14.95 15.82
C LEU A 127 3.37 16.04 15.72
N VAL A 128 2.54 16.17 16.75
CA VAL A 128 1.48 17.18 16.79
C VAL A 128 2.05 18.60 16.78
N GLU A 129 3.16 18.85 17.49
CA GLU A 129 3.82 20.15 17.49
C GLU A 129 4.50 20.47 16.15
N GLU A 130 5.09 19.47 15.46
CA GLU A 130 5.62 19.65 14.10
C GLU A 130 4.50 19.98 13.09
N ILE A 131 3.37 19.29 13.17
CA ILE A 131 2.17 19.55 12.35
C ILE A 131 1.63 20.97 12.59
N LYS A 132 1.57 21.41 13.85
CA LYS A 132 1.09 22.76 14.19
C LYS A 132 1.98 23.86 13.61
N LYS A 133 3.30 23.62 13.57
CA LYS A 133 4.29 24.56 12.99
C LYS A 133 4.16 24.63 11.46
N ASN A 134 3.85 23.52 10.82
CA ASN A 134 3.65 23.46 9.38
C ASN A 134 2.15 23.45 9.00
N LYS A 135 1.50 24.62 9.08
CA LYS A 135 0.09 24.82 8.68
C LYS A 135 -0.26 24.29 7.28
N PHE A 136 0.71 24.24 6.36
CA PHE A 136 0.55 23.76 4.99
C PHE A 136 0.59 22.22 4.84
N THR A 137 1.05 21.49 5.86
CA THR A 137 1.21 20.03 5.81
C THR A 137 0.03 19.28 6.42
N ARG A 138 -0.97 20.01 6.94
CA ARG A 138 -2.18 19.42 7.52
C ARG A 138 -2.99 18.61 6.49
N ASP A 139 -2.96 19.05 5.23
CA ASP A 139 -3.55 18.34 4.09
C ASP A 139 -2.73 17.12 3.63
N ARG A 140 -1.51 16.94 4.17
CA ARG A 140 -0.60 15.82 3.90
C ARG A 140 -0.49 14.85 5.08
N LEU A 141 -1.29 15.03 6.12
CA LEU A 141 -1.41 14.04 7.20
C LEU A 141 -2.18 12.83 6.69
N ILE A 142 -1.39 11.88 6.21
CA ILE A 142 -1.88 10.64 5.67
C ILE A 142 -2.00 9.65 6.83
N PHE A 143 -3.22 9.49 7.32
CA PHE A 143 -3.59 8.38 8.19
C PHE A 143 -4.17 7.27 7.32
N PHE A 144 -3.47 6.13 7.24
CA PHE A 144 -4.00 4.97 6.55
C PHE A 144 -4.87 4.16 7.51
N ALA A 145 -6.16 4.12 7.21
CA ALA A 145 -6.97 2.97 7.58
C ALA A 145 -6.63 1.84 6.59
N ILE A 146 -5.67 0.98 6.91
CA ILE A 146 -5.54 -0.33 6.24
C ILE A 146 -6.58 -1.25 6.89
N GLY A 147 -7.85 -0.90 6.75
CA GLY A 147 -8.97 -1.51 7.42
C GLY A 147 -10.19 -1.44 6.53
N GLU A 148 -10.40 -2.54 5.79
CA GLU A 148 -11.66 -2.97 5.17
C GLU A 148 -12.37 -1.96 4.25
N SER A 149 -12.28 -2.24 2.94
CA SER A 149 -12.94 -1.55 1.81
C SER A 149 -12.32 -0.22 1.37
N CYS A 150 -12.01 -0.09 0.06
CA CYS A 150 -11.95 1.26 -0.53
C CYS A 150 -13.29 1.91 -0.18
N PRO A 151 -13.32 3.11 0.42
CA PRO A 151 -14.57 3.78 0.70
C PRO A 151 -15.35 3.87 -0.63
N PRO A 152 -16.66 3.53 -0.66
CA PRO A 152 -17.45 3.75 -1.84
C PRO A 152 -17.34 5.24 -2.17
N PHE A 153 -17.00 5.57 -3.42
CA PHE A 153 -17.06 6.94 -3.92
C PHE A 153 -18.51 7.44 -3.70
N ILE A 154 -18.74 8.14 -2.58
CA ILE A 154 -19.96 8.90 -2.38
C ILE A 154 -19.87 10.03 -3.39
N LYS A 155 -20.67 9.92 -4.46
CA LYS A 155 -20.89 11.00 -5.42
C LYS A 155 -21.26 12.25 -4.62
N GLN A 156 -20.40 13.26 -4.66
CA GLN A 156 -20.84 14.62 -4.35
C GLN A 156 -21.71 15.07 -5.53
N SER A 157 -23.01 15.10 -5.26
CA SER A 157 -24.06 15.71 -6.08
C SER A 157 -23.91 17.22 -6.13
#